data_AF-A0A4Q3N2I0-F1
#
_entry.id   AF-A0A4Q3N2I0-F1
#
_cell.length_a   1.000
_cell.length_b   1.000
_cell.length_c   1.000
_cell.angle_alpha   90.00
_cell.angle_beta   90.00
_cell.angle_gamma   90.00
#
_symmetry.space_group_name_H-M   'P 1'
#
loop_
_entity.id
_entity.type
_entity.pdbx_description
1 polymer ?
#
loop_
_entity_poly.entity_id
_entity_poly.type
_entity_poly.pdbx_seq_one_letter_code
_entity_poly.pdbx_strand_id
1 'polypeptide(L)'
;GVLFHQFLCDRQRALAVAQELVEQHAIKALVVACNTATAAAVQLLRAAHPDLPVAGVEPALKPAAAMSATSRIAVFATRSTLASTRLRGLQRALQAAATFVLQPCDGLAAAIEADDATETIALCTRYIGAAGQFGSKPGQMDVLVLGCTHYPFAQPHLSRLLPPAVRLVETGEPVARQVARLLDARALSRGGRRAGKLQLLSSGDLRPLQAAAARWLGA
;
A
#
# COMPACT_ATOMS: atom_id res chain seq x y z
N GLY A 1 -4.08 10.42 -21.80
CA GLY A 1 -2.77 9.75 -21.62
C GLY A 1 -2.96 8.42 -20.89
N VAL A 2 -2.05 7.46 -21.09
CA VAL A 2 -2.15 6.07 -20.58
C VAL A 2 -2.42 5.99 -19.08
N LEU A 3 -1.76 6.81 -18.26
CA LEU A 3 -1.96 6.83 -16.81
C LEU A 3 -3.38 7.26 -16.39
N PHE A 4 -4.00 8.19 -17.14
CA PHE A 4 -5.37 8.61 -16.86
C PHE A 4 -6.37 7.50 -17.18
N HIS A 5 -6.18 6.78 -18.29
CA HIS A 5 -7.00 5.63 -18.63
C HIS A 5 -6.88 4.52 -17.58
N GLN A 6 -5.64 4.18 -17.17
CA GLN A 6 -5.40 3.21 -16.11
C GLN A 6 -6.11 3.59 -14.80
N PHE A 7 -6.02 4.86 -14.41
CA PHE A 7 -6.68 5.37 -13.21
C PHE A 7 -8.22 5.23 -13.27
N LEU A 8 -8.83 5.42 -14.44
CA LEU A 8 -10.27 5.20 -14.64
C LEU A 8 -10.61 3.71 -14.56
N CYS A 9 -9.81 2.84 -15.15
CA CYS A 9 -9.98 1.39 -15.05
C CYS A 9 -9.87 0.92 -13.59
N ASP A 10 -8.86 1.39 -12.86
CA ASP A 10 -8.66 1.08 -11.44
C ASP A 10 -9.87 1.53 -10.60
N ARG A 11 -10.43 2.71 -10.92
CA ARG A 11 -11.65 3.21 -10.30
C ARG A 11 -12.84 2.31 -10.58
N GLN A 12 -13.13 2.00 -11.84
CA GLN A 12 -14.29 1.20 -12.23
C GLN A 12 -14.24 -0.19 -11.58
N ARG A 13 -13.06 -0.83 -11.60
CA ARG A 13 -12.84 -2.13 -10.94
C ARG A 13 -13.07 -2.05 -9.44
N ALA A 14 -12.52 -1.03 -8.77
CA ALA A 14 -12.72 -0.87 -7.32
C ALA A 14 -14.19 -0.68 -6.93
N LEU A 15 -14.95 0.07 -7.74
CA LEU A 15 -16.39 0.25 -7.53
C LEU A 15 -17.16 -1.06 -7.74
N ALA A 16 -16.88 -1.79 -8.83
CA ALA A 16 -17.54 -3.07 -9.11
C ALA A 16 -17.27 -4.12 -8.02
N VAL A 17 -16.02 -4.27 -7.58
CA VAL A 17 -15.66 -5.20 -6.49
C VAL A 17 -16.35 -4.80 -5.19
N ALA A 18 -16.38 -3.51 -4.85
CA ALA A 18 -17.06 -3.06 -3.64
C ALA A 18 -18.57 -3.33 -3.69
N GLN A 19 -19.20 -3.09 -4.84
CA GLN A 19 -20.62 -3.38 -5.05
C GLN A 19 -20.90 -4.86 -4.83
N GLU A 20 -20.12 -5.76 -5.44
CA GLU A 20 -20.30 -7.20 -5.27
C GLU A 20 -20.12 -7.64 -3.82
N LEU A 21 -19.10 -7.13 -3.12
CA LEU A 21 -18.88 -7.43 -1.70
C LEU A 21 -20.05 -6.96 -0.82
N VAL A 22 -20.65 -5.82 -1.13
CA VAL A 22 -21.80 -5.29 -0.39
C VAL A 22 -23.05 -6.13 -0.67
N GLU A 23 -23.36 -6.39 -1.94
CA GLU A 23 -24.59 -7.06 -2.37
C GLU A 23 -24.59 -8.56 -2.08
N GLN A 24 -23.47 -9.25 -2.32
CA GLN A 24 -23.40 -10.71 -2.23
C GLN A 24 -22.91 -11.21 -0.87
N HIS A 25 -22.13 -10.41 -0.15
CA HIS A 25 -21.48 -10.84 1.09
C HIS A 25 -21.89 -10.04 2.33
N ALA A 26 -22.73 -9.00 2.18
CA ALA A 26 -23.24 -8.18 3.28
C ALA A 26 -22.11 -7.71 4.24
N ILE A 27 -21.01 -7.19 3.67
CA ILE A 27 -19.87 -6.74 4.46
C ILE A 27 -20.25 -5.59 5.41
N LYS A 28 -19.70 -5.62 6.63
CA LYS A 28 -19.90 -4.56 7.64
C LYS A 28 -18.84 -3.46 7.63
N ALA A 29 -17.76 -3.65 6.88
CA ALA A 29 -16.71 -2.68 6.64
C ALA A 29 -15.95 -3.05 5.37
N LEU A 30 -15.41 -2.04 4.68
CA LEU A 30 -14.62 -2.20 3.47
C LEU A 30 -13.20 -1.67 3.68
N VAL A 31 -12.21 -2.46 3.26
CA VAL A 31 -10.81 -2.03 3.21
C VAL A 31 -10.35 -2.05 1.76
N VAL A 32 -10.04 -0.88 1.20
CA VAL A 32 -9.40 -0.78 -0.10
C VAL A 32 -7.90 -1.03 0.09
N ALA A 33 -7.50 -2.30 0.09
CA ALA A 33 -6.14 -2.77 0.34
C ALA A 33 -5.21 -2.66 -0.89
N CYS A 34 -5.33 -1.56 -1.65
CA CYS A 34 -4.46 -1.24 -2.77
C CYS A 34 -4.26 0.28 -2.80
N ASN A 35 -3.01 0.75 -2.82
CA ASN A 35 -2.69 2.18 -2.82
C ASN A 35 -3.24 2.86 -4.08
N THR A 36 -3.12 2.20 -5.23
CA THR A 36 -3.63 2.70 -6.51
C THR A 36 -5.16 2.80 -6.49
N ALA A 37 -5.87 1.74 -6.08
CA ALA A 37 -7.33 1.74 -6.00
C ALA A 37 -7.84 2.75 -4.95
N THR A 38 -7.13 2.88 -3.82
CA THR A 38 -7.44 3.88 -2.79
C THR A 38 -7.35 5.28 -3.38
N ALA A 39 -6.26 5.57 -4.10
CA ALA A 39 -6.08 6.85 -4.77
C ALA A 39 -7.17 7.14 -5.82
N ALA A 40 -7.69 6.10 -6.48
CA ALA A 40 -8.67 6.22 -7.56
C ALA A 40 -10.14 6.32 -7.11
N ALA A 41 -10.51 5.61 -6.05
CA ALA A 41 -11.92 5.33 -5.74
C ALA A 41 -12.35 5.54 -4.29
N VAL A 42 -11.45 5.67 -3.30
CA VAL A 42 -11.87 5.62 -1.87
C VAL A 42 -12.86 6.72 -1.48
N GLN A 43 -12.77 7.91 -2.08
CA GLN A 43 -13.72 8.99 -1.82
C GLN A 43 -15.10 8.72 -2.43
N LEU A 44 -15.13 8.13 -3.63
CA LEU A 44 -16.36 7.74 -4.30
C LEU A 44 -17.06 6.61 -3.52
N LEU A 45 -16.29 5.62 -3.04
CA LEU A 45 -16.81 4.54 -2.22
C LEU A 45 -17.44 5.04 -0.91
N ARG A 46 -16.79 6.01 -0.25
CA ARG A 46 -17.34 6.66 0.96
C ARG A 46 -18.62 7.44 0.69
N ALA A 47 -18.69 8.13 -0.46
CA ALA A 47 -19.87 8.88 -0.86
C ALA A 47 -21.05 7.96 -1.24
N ALA A 48 -20.76 6.84 -1.91
CA ALA A 48 -21.76 5.86 -2.31
C ALA A 48 -22.29 5.01 -1.14
N HIS A 49 -21.48 4.80 -0.09
CA HIS A 49 -21.83 3.98 1.07
C HIS A 49 -21.53 4.73 2.39
N PRO A 50 -22.30 5.79 2.74
CA PRO A 50 -22.03 6.60 3.94
C PRO A 50 -22.10 5.78 5.25
N ASP A 51 -22.98 4.78 5.29
CA ASP A 51 -23.21 3.92 6.46
C ASP A 51 -22.21 2.76 6.57
N LEU A 52 -21.38 2.54 5.55
CA LEU A 52 -20.33 1.54 5.55
C LEU A 52 -18.99 2.17 5.96
N PRO A 53 -18.31 1.69 7.01
CA PRO A 53 -16.93 2.09 7.28
C PRO A 53 -16.00 1.72 6.12
N VAL A 54 -15.41 2.72 5.47
CA VAL A 54 -14.44 2.51 4.37
C VAL A 54 -13.05 3.02 4.74
N ALA A 55 -12.12 2.08 4.94
CA ALA A 55 -10.70 2.35 5.07
C ALA A 55 -9.98 2.19 3.72
N GLY A 56 -8.96 3.00 3.48
CA GLY A 56 -8.06 2.83 2.34
C GLY A 56 -6.62 2.94 2.81
N VAL A 57 -5.70 2.34 2.04
CA VAL A 57 -4.27 2.41 2.32
C VAL A 57 -3.63 3.56 1.56
N GLU A 58 -2.69 4.24 2.20
CA GLU A 58 -1.90 5.31 1.59
C GLU A 58 -0.43 5.05 1.86
N PRO A 59 0.49 5.50 0.99
CA PRO A 59 1.91 5.45 1.34
C PRO A 59 2.16 6.20 2.67
N ALA A 60 3.02 5.65 3.51
CA ALA A 60 3.22 6.03 4.91
C ALA A 60 3.98 7.38 5.11
N LEU A 61 3.59 8.44 4.42
CA LEU A 61 4.32 9.72 4.39
C LEU A 61 4.34 10.42 5.75
N LYS A 62 3.20 10.48 6.46
CA LYS A 62 3.10 11.13 7.77
C LYS A 62 4.02 10.48 8.82
N PRO A 63 3.94 9.15 9.08
CA PRO A 63 4.85 8.53 10.03
C PRO A 63 6.32 8.60 9.56
N ALA A 64 6.58 8.49 8.26
CA ALA A 64 7.94 8.64 7.73
C ALA A 64 8.53 10.03 8.03
N ALA A 65 7.76 11.11 7.79
CA ALA A 65 8.15 12.47 8.11
C ALA A 65 8.39 12.69 9.61
N ALA A 66 7.54 12.10 10.45
CA ALA A 66 7.68 12.23 11.90
C ALA A 66 8.90 11.47 12.45
N MET A 67 9.36 10.41 11.79
CA MET A 67 10.47 9.61 12.28
C MET A 67 11.83 10.00 11.70
N SER A 68 11.87 10.51 10.46
CA SER A 68 13.11 10.84 9.72
C SER A 68 13.98 11.84 10.47
N ALA A 69 15.27 11.53 10.60
CA ALA A 69 16.27 12.41 11.20
C ALA A 69 16.92 13.35 10.16
N THR A 70 16.91 12.98 8.88
CA THR A 70 17.48 13.79 7.79
C THR A 70 16.43 14.64 7.07
N SER A 71 15.15 14.48 7.45
CA SER A 71 13.99 15.07 6.77
C SER A 71 13.94 14.75 5.27
N ARG A 72 14.58 13.67 4.83
CA ARG A 72 14.66 13.28 3.42
C ARG A 72 14.32 11.81 3.29
N ILE A 73 13.29 11.52 2.49
CA ILE A 73 12.57 10.24 2.54
C ILE A 73 12.37 9.72 1.13
N ALA A 74 12.72 8.46 0.89
CA ALA A 74 12.37 7.78 -0.37
C ALA A 74 10.95 7.22 -0.30
N VAL A 75 10.21 7.27 -1.41
CA VAL A 75 8.89 6.65 -1.55
C VAL A 75 8.90 5.76 -2.78
N PHE A 76 8.90 4.44 -2.56
CA PHE A 76 8.77 3.45 -3.64
C PHE A 76 7.29 3.18 -3.85
N ALA A 77 6.75 3.46 -5.04
CA ALA A 77 5.35 3.20 -5.33
C ALA A 77 5.12 2.97 -6.84
N THR A 78 3.89 2.59 -7.20
CA THR A 78 3.47 2.49 -8.60
C THR A 78 3.37 3.88 -9.24
N ARG A 79 3.57 3.98 -10.56
CA ARG A 79 3.39 5.24 -11.30
C ARG A 79 2.01 5.87 -11.07
N SER A 80 0.96 5.05 -11.03
CA SER A 80 -0.41 5.51 -10.78
C SER A 80 -0.55 6.14 -9.38
N THR A 81 0.04 5.52 -8.35
CA THR A 81 0.05 6.07 -6.99
C THR A 81 0.82 7.40 -6.94
N LEU A 82 2.01 7.45 -7.55
CA LEU A 82 2.85 8.66 -7.60
C LEU A 82 2.19 9.81 -8.36
N ALA A 83 1.42 9.50 -9.41
CA ALA A 83 0.69 10.46 -10.22
C ALA A 83 -0.66 10.89 -9.61
N SER A 84 -1.04 10.37 -8.45
CA SER A 84 -2.36 10.66 -7.85
C SER A 84 -2.43 12.06 -7.23
N THR A 85 -3.62 12.67 -7.31
CA THR A 85 -3.92 13.93 -6.58
C THR A 85 -3.83 13.75 -5.08
N ARG A 86 -4.19 12.55 -4.59
CA ARG A 86 -4.13 12.16 -3.18
C ARG A 86 -2.71 12.21 -2.62
N LEU A 87 -1.74 11.57 -3.30
CA LEU A 87 -0.34 11.62 -2.87
C LEU A 87 0.22 13.05 -2.94
N ARG A 88 -0.08 13.79 -4.01
CA ARG A 88 0.32 15.21 -4.11
C ARG A 88 -0.23 16.04 -2.95
N GLY A 89 -1.48 15.82 -2.56
CA GLY A 89 -2.09 16.49 -1.40
C GLY A 89 -1.33 16.19 -0.10
N LEU A 90 -0.98 14.93 0.14
CA LEU A 90 -0.18 14.53 1.30
C LEU A 90 1.22 15.14 1.29
N GLN A 91 1.91 15.15 0.16
CA GLN A 91 3.24 15.76 0.04
C GLN A 91 3.19 17.27 0.33
N ARG A 92 2.21 17.99 -0.23
CA ARG A 92 2.03 19.43 0.03
C ARG A 92 1.76 19.70 1.50
N ALA A 93 0.92 18.90 2.15
CA ALA A 93 0.63 19.04 3.58
C ALA A 93 1.85 18.78 4.47
N LEU A 94 2.88 18.10 3.96
CA LEU A 94 4.08 17.70 4.70
C LEU A 94 5.35 18.40 4.22
N GLN A 95 5.25 19.36 3.29
CA GLN A 95 6.41 19.98 2.64
C GLN A 95 7.34 20.73 3.61
N ALA A 96 6.79 21.22 4.73
CA ALA A 96 7.58 21.87 5.78
C ALA A 96 8.30 20.86 6.70
N ALA A 97 7.84 19.61 6.73
CA ALA A 97 8.38 18.58 7.62
C ALA A 97 9.46 17.72 6.94
N ALA A 98 9.30 17.41 5.65
CA ALA A 98 10.24 16.56 4.93
C ALA A 98 10.22 16.77 3.41
N THR A 99 11.34 16.41 2.77
CA THR A 99 11.47 16.27 1.33
C THR A 99 11.27 14.81 0.93
N PHE A 100 10.39 14.56 -0.04
CA PHE A 100 10.07 13.21 -0.52
C PHE A 100 10.66 12.98 -1.92
N VAL A 101 11.50 11.94 -2.05
CA VAL A 101 12.02 11.45 -3.31
C VAL A 101 11.11 10.33 -3.82
N LEU A 102 10.38 10.60 -4.90
CA LEU A 102 9.41 9.66 -5.46
C LEU A 102 10.08 8.76 -6.50
N GLN A 103 10.10 7.46 -6.25
CA GLN A 103 10.69 6.46 -7.15
C GLN A 103 9.60 5.51 -7.68
N PRO A 104 9.25 5.57 -8.97
CA PRO A 104 8.41 4.55 -9.58
C PRO A 104 9.15 3.21 -9.66
N CYS A 105 8.52 2.14 -9.21
CA CYS A 105 9.10 0.79 -9.17
C CYS A 105 8.33 -0.17 -10.08
N ASP A 106 8.46 0.01 -11.40
CA ASP A 106 7.79 -0.82 -12.39
C ASP A 106 8.29 -2.28 -12.33
N GLY A 107 7.42 -3.24 -12.60
CA GLY A 107 7.80 -4.66 -12.58
C GLY A 107 8.03 -5.25 -11.19
N LEU A 108 8.33 -4.45 -10.16
CA LEU A 108 8.63 -4.97 -8.81
C LEU A 108 7.46 -5.77 -8.21
N ALA A 109 6.22 -5.30 -8.40
CA ALA A 109 5.05 -6.05 -7.95
C ALA A 109 4.92 -7.39 -8.69
N ALA A 110 5.13 -7.41 -10.00
CA ALA A 110 5.06 -8.63 -10.81
C ALA A 110 6.17 -9.64 -10.45
N ALA A 111 7.39 -9.17 -10.19
CA ALA A 111 8.49 -10.03 -9.74
C ALA A 111 8.19 -10.68 -8.38
N ILE A 112 7.58 -9.92 -7.45
CA ILE A 112 7.14 -10.43 -6.15
C ILE A 112 6.01 -11.47 -6.30
N GLU A 113 5.02 -11.20 -7.16
CA GLU A 113 3.93 -12.13 -7.47
C GLU A 113 4.44 -13.43 -8.10
N ALA A 114 5.48 -13.34 -8.94
CA ALA A 114 6.08 -14.47 -9.64
C ALA A 114 7.06 -15.29 -8.78
N ASP A 115 7.31 -14.89 -7.53
CA ASP A 115 8.36 -15.46 -6.68
C ASP A 115 9.77 -15.39 -7.27
N ASP A 116 10.03 -14.41 -8.12
CA ASP A 116 11.32 -14.26 -8.75
C ASP A 116 12.25 -13.44 -7.83
N ALA A 117 12.95 -14.14 -6.95
CA ALA A 117 13.91 -13.53 -6.03
C ALA A 117 15.04 -12.81 -6.78
N THR A 118 15.49 -13.34 -7.91
CA THR A 118 16.59 -12.77 -8.70
C THR A 118 16.16 -11.42 -9.29
N GLU A 119 15.02 -11.39 -9.97
CA GLU A 119 14.47 -10.17 -10.55
C GLU A 119 14.08 -9.17 -9.45
N THR A 120 13.50 -9.64 -8.34
CA THR A 120 13.16 -8.78 -7.19
C THR A 120 14.40 -8.07 -6.64
N ILE A 121 15.52 -8.79 -6.47
CA ILE A 121 16.79 -8.19 -6.01
C ILE A 121 17.35 -7.21 -7.03
N ALA A 122 17.32 -7.56 -8.32
CA ALA A 122 17.82 -6.71 -9.40
C ALA A 122 17.04 -5.39 -9.47
N LEU A 123 15.70 -5.45 -9.43
CA LEU A 123 14.82 -4.29 -9.41
C LEU A 123 15.01 -3.45 -8.13
N CYS A 124 15.10 -4.07 -6.95
CA CYS A 124 15.39 -3.35 -5.71
C CYS A 124 16.70 -2.57 -5.80
N THR A 125 17.78 -3.22 -6.25
CA THR A 125 19.10 -2.59 -6.44
C THR A 125 19.02 -1.41 -7.39
N ARG A 126 18.36 -1.60 -8.55
CA ARG A 126 18.13 -0.56 -9.54
C ARG A 126 17.38 0.65 -8.95
N TYR A 127 16.29 0.41 -8.23
CA TYR A 127 15.45 1.49 -7.70
C TYR A 127 16.07 2.20 -6.50
N ILE A 128 16.88 1.51 -5.69
CA ILE A 128 17.72 2.15 -4.67
C ILE A 128 18.70 3.10 -5.34
N GLY A 129 19.43 2.64 -6.37
CA GLY A 129 20.38 3.47 -7.11
C GLY A 129 19.72 4.68 -7.79
N ALA A 130 18.54 4.48 -8.38
CA ALA A 130 17.78 5.54 -9.04
C ALA A 130 17.22 6.60 -8.06
N ALA A 131 16.83 6.19 -6.85
CA ALA A 131 16.35 7.12 -5.82
C ALA A 131 17.49 8.00 -5.24
N GLY A 132 18.72 7.48 -5.23
CA GLY A 132 19.91 8.21 -4.80
C GLY A 132 20.50 7.70 -3.49
N GLN A 133 21.14 8.58 -2.72
CA GLN A 133 21.90 8.17 -1.55
C GLN A 133 21.03 7.94 -0.31
N PHE A 134 21.17 6.75 0.27
CA PHE A 134 20.57 6.37 1.54
C PHE A 134 21.60 6.42 2.67
N GLY A 135 21.16 6.74 3.88
CA GLY A 135 22.00 6.84 5.06
C GLY A 135 21.50 7.90 6.05
N SER A 136 22.30 8.17 7.08
CA SER A 136 21.94 9.04 8.21
C SER A 136 22.57 10.44 8.15
N LYS A 137 23.37 10.74 7.12
CA LYS A 137 24.01 12.06 6.99
C LYS A 137 23.05 13.08 6.38
N PRO A 138 23.25 14.39 6.63
CA PRO A 138 22.50 15.45 5.92
C PRO A 138 22.51 15.23 4.40
N GLY A 139 21.34 15.38 3.77
CA GLY A 139 21.17 15.16 2.32
C GLY A 139 20.94 13.70 1.90
N GLN A 140 21.06 12.73 2.81
CA GLN A 140 20.76 11.32 2.55
C GLN A 140 19.34 10.94 3.00
N MET A 141 18.80 9.87 2.41
CA MET A 141 17.50 9.32 2.80
C MET A 141 17.65 8.29 3.92
N ASP A 142 17.07 8.56 5.09
CA ASP A 142 17.13 7.65 6.26
C ASP A 142 15.85 6.84 6.46
N VAL A 143 14.83 7.09 5.63
CA VAL A 143 13.56 6.36 5.63
C VAL A 143 13.17 6.02 4.18
N LEU A 144 12.74 4.77 3.98
CA LEU A 144 12.12 4.30 2.75
C LEU A 144 10.67 3.86 3.02
N VAL A 145 9.72 4.56 2.38
CA VAL A 145 8.31 4.23 2.38
C VAL A 145 7.99 3.21 1.29
N LEU A 146 7.35 2.10 1.68
CA LEU A 146 6.83 1.06 0.81
C LEU A 146 5.38 1.40 0.43
N GLY A 147 5.22 2.16 -0.65
CA GLY A 147 3.94 2.73 -1.12
C GLY A 147 3.10 1.83 -2.04
N CYS A 148 3.32 0.52 -2.00
CA CYS A 148 2.53 -0.50 -2.68
C CYS A 148 2.38 -1.69 -1.74
N THR A 149 1.21 -2.32 -1.71
CA THR A 149 0.93 -3.48 -0.85
C THR A 149 1.76 -4.72 -1.16
N HIS A 150 2.41 -4.80 -2.32
CA HIS A 150 3.37 -5.85 -2.64
C HIS A 150 4.74 -5.64 -2.00
N TYR A 151 5.17 -4.39 -1.82
CA TYR A 151 6.56 -4.08 -1.51
C TYR A 151 7.03 -4.51 -0.10
N PRO A 152 6.16 -4.69 0.92
CA PRO A 152 6.56 -5.35 2.17
C PRO A 152 7.22 -6.72 1.97
N PHE A 153 6.83 -7.47 0.93
CA PHE A 153 7.43 -8.77 0.64
C PHE A 153 8.86 -8.68 0.08
N ALA A 154 9.29 -7.50 -0.39
CA ALA A 154 10.67 -7.24 -0.78
C ALA A 154 11.56 -6.75 0.39
N GLN A 155 10.99 -6.53 1.57
CA GLN A 155 11.70 -6.00 2.73
C GLN A 155 12.97 -6.80 3.10
N PRO A 156 12.99 -8.14 3.10
CA PRO A 156 14.22 -8.89 3.36
C PRO A 156 15.36 -8.58 2.37
N HIS A 157 15.03 -8.30 1.11
CA HIS A 157 16.00 -7.91 0.09
C HIS A 157 16.45 -6.46 0.28
N LEU A 158 15.50 -5.54 0.46
CA LEU A 158 15.77 -4.12 0.70
C LEU A 158 16.65 -3.90 1.93
N SER A 159 16.38 -4.58 3.04
CA SER A 159 17.18 -4.47 4.27
C SER A 159 18.63 -4.93 4.11
N ARG A 160 18.91 -5.84 3.17
CA ARG A 160 20.28 -6.28 2.85
C ARG A 160 21.02 -5.31 1.93
N LEU A 161 20.28 -4.60 1.08
CA LEU A 161 20.83 -3.66 0.11
C LEU A 161 21.02 -2.25 0.69
N LEU A 162 20.21 -1.89 1.69
CA LEU A 162 20.23 -0.56 2.32
C LEU A 162 21.18 -0.52 3.52
N PRO A 163 21.75 0.67 3.84
CA PRO A 163 22.46 0.86 5.08
C PRO A 163 21.60 0.49 6.31
N PRO A 164 22.17 -0.13 7.37
CA PRO A 164 21.40 -0.58 8.53
C PRO A 164 20.61 0.52 9.26
N ALA A 165 21.02 1.78 9.12
CA ALA A 165 20.33 2.93 9.72
C ALA A 165 19.03 3.33 8.99
N VAL A 166 18.77 2.81 7.79
CA VAL A 166 17.58 3.16 7.00
C VAL A 166 16.38 2.40 7.52
N ARG A 167 15.31 3.13 7.85
CA ARG A 167 14.05 2.53 8.30
C ARG A 167 13.11 2.29 7.13
N LEU A 168 12.56 1.08 7.05
CA LEU A 168 11.51 0.70 6.10
C LEU A 168 10.15 0.89 6.74
N VAL A 169 9.23 1.57 6.05
CA VAL A 169 7.90 1.91 6.58
C VAL A 169 6.82 1.45 5.61
N GLU A 170 5.87 0.68 6.13
CA GLU A 170 4.73 0.15 5.40
C GLU A 170 3.40 0.47 6.15
N THR A 171 2.24 0.03 5.64
CA THR A 171 0.92 0.46 6.14
C THR A 171 -0.07 -0.64 6.53
N GLY A 172 0.34 -1.91 6.52
CA GLY A 172 -0.47 -3.07 6.86
C GLY A 172 -0.97 -3.05 8.30
N GLU A 173 -0.06 -2.98 9.28
CA GLU A 173 -0.47 -2.90 10.68
C GLU A 173 -1.21 -1.58 11.02
N PRO A 174 -0.77 -0.39 10.55
CA PRO A 174 -1.54 0.85 10.71
C PRO A 174 -2.97 0.79 10.15
N VAL A 175 -3.19 0.19 8.96
CA VAL A 175 -4.55 0.09 8.39
C VAL A 175 -5.41 -0.89 9.18
N ALA A 176 -4.85 -2.00 9.64
CA ALA A 176 -5.58 -2.95 10.49
C ALA A 176 -6.08 -2.29 11.79
N ARG A 177 -5.21 -1.52 12.47
CA ARG A 177 -5.61 -0.71 13.64
C ARG A 177 -6.68 0.33 13.30
N GLN A 178 -6.58 0.97 12.14
CA GLN A 178 -7.60 1.93 11.71
C GLN A 178 -8.97 1.26 11.52
N VAL A 179 -9.00 0.07 10.93
CA VAL A 179 -10.24 -0.69 10.73
C VAL A 179 -10.84 -1.09 12.07
N ALA A 180 -10.02 -1.58 13.01
CA ALA A 180 -10.49 -1.89 14.37
C ALA A 180 -11.16 -0.67 15.03
N ARG A 181 -10.50 0.50 15.00
CA ARG A 181 -11.08 1.75 15.54
C ARG A 181 -12.40 2.13 14.88
N LEU A 182 -12.52 1.97 13.56
CA LEU A 182 -13.75 2.27 12.83
C LEU A 182 -14.90 1.33 13.19
N LEU A 183 -14.60 0.04 13.38
CA LEU A 183 -15.58 -0.96 13.80
C LEU A 183 -16.04 -0.70 15.24
N ASP A 184 -15.11 -0.42 16.16
CA ASP A 184 -15.41 -0.12 17.56
C ASP A 184 -16.29 1.13 17.68
N ALA A 185 -15.95 2.20 16.95
CA ALA A 185 -16.72 3.45 16.96
C ALA A 185 -18.17 3.30 16.48
N ARG A 186 -18.49 2.22 15.76
CA ARG A 186 -19.86 1.92 15.29
C ARG A 186 -20.47 0.70 15.99
N ALA A 187 -19.85 0.19 17.05
CA ALA A 187 -20.27 -1.03 17.74
C ALA A 187 -20.43 -2.25 16.80
N LEU A 188 -19.61 -2.31 15.73
CA LEU A 188 -19.62 -3.37 14.72
C LEU A 188 -18.62 -4.49 15.02
N SER A 189 -17.85 -4.37 16.10
CA SER A 189 -16.86 -5.39 16.49
C SER A 189 -17.55 -6.72 16.83
N ARG A 190 -16.95 -7.83 16.39
CA ARG A 190 -17.52 -9.15 16.65
C ARG A 190 -17.27 -9.51 18.12
N GLY A 191 -18.33 -9.89 18.85
CA GLY A 191 -18.21 -10.46 20.18
C GLY A 191 -17.61 -11.88 20.15
N GLY A 192 -16.80 -12.21 21.15
CA GLY A 192 -16.29 -13.56 21.41
C GLY A 192 -14.91 -13.90 20.84
N ARG A 193 -14.36 -15.06 21.24
CA ARG A 193 -12.98 -15.51 20.94
C ARG A 193 -12.85 -16.48 19.76
N ARG A 194 -13.93 -16.79 19.05
CA ARG A 194 -13.85 -17.70 17.87
C ARG A 194 -12.99 -17.06 16.79
N ALA A 195 -12.20 -17.88 16.08
CA ALA A 195 -11.45 -17.44 14.91
C ALA A 195 -12.38 -16.96 13.79
N GLY A 196 -11.89 -16.03 12.96
CA GLY A 196 -12.57 -15.64 11.72
C GLY A 196 -12.65 -16.80 10.72
N LYS A 197 -13.60 -16.74 9.79
CA LYS A 197 -13.52 -17.49 8.53
C LYS A 197 -12.83 -16.60 7.50
N LEU A 198 -11.92 -17.16 6.71
CA LEU A 198 -11.28 -16.48 5.60
C LEU A 198 -11.87 -17.02 4.29
N GLN A 199 -12.38 -16.13 3.45
CA GLN A 199 -12.80 -16.45 2.09
C GLN A 199 -11.99 -15.57 1.14
N LEU A 200 -11.35 -16.19 0.16
CA LEU A 200 -10.54 -15.51 -0.85
C LEU A 200 -11.26 -15.63 -2.20
N LEU A 201 -11.38 -14.51 -2.92
CA LEU A 201 -12.08 -14.40 -4.20
C LEU A 201 -11.13 -13.81 -5.24
N SER A 202 -11.21 -14.27 -6.49
CA SER A 202 -10.45 -13.74 -7.62
C SER A 202 -11.38 -13.58 -8.81
N SER A 203 -11.24 -12.46 -9.54
CA SER A 203 -11.85 -12.30 -10.87
C SER A 203 -10.97 -12.89 -11.99
N GLY A 204 -9.81 -13.44 -11.65
CA GLY A 204 -8.88 -14.09 -12.57
C GLY A 204 -8.56 -15.52 -12.13
N ASP A 205 -7.41 -16.02 -12.53
CA ASP A 205 -6.94 -17.35 -12.15
C ASP A 205 -6.81 -17.48 -10.61
N LEU A 206 -7.21 -18.62 -10.07
CA LEU A 206 -7.11 -18.93 -8.64
C LEU A 206 -5.71 -19.39 -8.25
N ARG A 207 -4.91 -19.93 -9.18
CA ARG A 207 -3.58 -20.47 -8.86
C ARG A 207 -2.64 -19.43 -8.24
N PRO A 208 -2.51 -18.20 -8.77
CA PRO A 208 -1.66 -17.18 -8.13
C PRO A 208 -2.17 -16.79 -6.73
N LEU A 209 -3.49 -16.68 -6.56
CA LEU A 209 -4.11 -16.36 -5.27
C LEU A 209 -3.85 -17.45 -4.23
N GLN A 210 -4.00 -18.72 -4.62
CA GLN A 210 -3.72 -19.86 -3.74
C GLN A 210 -2.24 -19.92 -3.35
N ALA A 211 -1.32 -19.73 -4.31
CA ALA A 211 0.11 -19.69 -4.04
C ALA A 211 0.49 -18.56 -3.07
N ALA A 212 -0.08 -17.36 -3.25
CA ALA A 212 0.12 -16.23 -2.35
C ALA A 212 -0.45 -16.49 -0.94
N ALA A 213 -1.65 -17.08 -0.84
CA ALA A 213 -2.29 -17.42 0.43
C ALA A 213 -1.47 -18.43 1.23
N ALA A 214 -1.03 -19.51 0.60
CA ALA A 214 -0.19 -20.54 1.25
C ALA A 214 1.11 -19.95 1.79
N ARG A 215 1.70 -19.04 1.02
CA ARG A 215 2.99 -18.43 1.34
C ARG A 215 2.93 -17.40 2.46
N TRP A 216 1.95 -16.52 2.46
CA TRP A 216 1.93 -15.34 3.33
C TRP A 216 0.92 -15.44 4.47
N LEU A 217 -0.10 -16.28 4.33
CA LEU A 217 -1.12 -16.47 5.36
C LEU A 217 -1.02 -17.81 6.06
N GLY A 218 -0.18 -18.74 5.55
CA GLY A 218 -0.10 -20.11 6.05
C GLY A 218 -1.42 -20.87 5.89
N ALA A 219 -2.20 -20.51 4.85
CA ALA A 219 -3.57 -20.98 4.60
C ALA A 219 -3.64 -21.99 3.44
#